data_AF-A0A958MFT5-F1
#
_entry.id   AF-A0A958MFT5-F1
#
_cell.length_a   1.000
_cell.length_b   1.000
_cell.length_c   1.000
_cell.angle_alpha   90.00
_cell.angle_beta   90.00
_cell.angle_gamma   90.00
#
_symmetry.space_group_name_H-M   'P 1'
#
loop_
_entity.id
_entity.type
_entity.pdbx_description
1 polymer ?
#
loop_
_entity_poly.entity_id
_entity_poly.type
_entity_poly.pdbx_seq_one_letter_code
_entity_poly.pdbx_strand_id
1 'polypeptide(L)'
;MKYSFINLFIFLVIDGIWLKFIVGGFFTRQLAPIALLNEEGAMRPRLLPALVVYVLMALALEVFVLRQFQGYNERELIFKAAFLGLVVYGIFDFTNRAILAHYPWPMVILDVTWGTFVFGLTAYLSLQTRRWLSL
;
A
#
# COMPACT_ATOMS: atom_id res chain seq x y z
N MET A 1 1.96 -18.50 10.59
CA MET A 1 0.75 -17.79 11.10
C MET A 1 1.01 -16.89 12.31
N LYS A 2 1.87 -17.27 13.29
CA LYS A 2 2.02 -16.51 14.56
C LYS A 2 2.26 -14.99 14.43
N TYR A 3 2.92 -14.53 13.36
CA TYR A 3 3.32 -13.11 13.21
C TYR A 3 2.51 -12.32 12.16
N SER A 4 1.46 -12.91 11.57
CA SER A 4 0.74 -12.30 10.45
C SER A 4 0.04 -10.98 10.82
N PHE A 5 -0.52 -10.89 12.03
CA PHE A 5 -1.16 -9.67 12.54
C PHE A 5 -0.18 -8.51 12.77
N ILE A 6 1.08 -8.81 13.10
CA ILE A 6 2.12 -7.78 13.29
C ILE A 6 2.52 -7.18 11.95
N ASN A 7 2.66 -8.00 10.91
CA ASN A 7 2.96 -7.53 9.56
C ASN A 7 1.87 -6.60 9.02
N LEU A 8 0.60 -6.97 9.27
CA LEU A 8 -0.58 -6.20 8.91
C LEU A 8 -0.60 -4.84 9.62
N PHE A 9 -0.23 -4.81 10.89
CA PHE A 9 -0.10 -3.58 11.67
C PHE A 9 1.03 -2.67 11.16
N ILE A 10 2.20 -3.23 10.84
CA ILE A 10 3.34 -2.48 10.29
C ILE A 10 2.93 -1.81 8.97
N PHE A 11 2.27 -2.55 8.07
CA PHE A 11 1.76 -2.03 6.81
C PHE A 11 0.82 -0.83 7.03
N LEU A 12 -0.19 -1.02 7.88
CA LEU A 12 -1.21 -0.01 8.17
C LEU A 12 -0.62 1.26 8.79
N VAL A 13 0.35 1.13 9.69
CA VAL A 13 0.99 2.27 10.34
C VAL A 13 1.80 3.08 9.33
N ILE A 14 2.63 2.41 8.51
CA ILE A 14 3.48 3.10 7.53
C ILE A 14 2.62 3.82 6.49
N ASP A 15 1.59 3.14 5.96
CA ASP A 15 0.73 3.70 4.94
C ASP A 15 -0.20 4.80 5.50
N GLY A 16 -0.68 4.64 6.73
CA GLY A 16 -1.48 5.67 7.41
C GLY A 16 -0.72 6.97 7.66
N ILE A 17 0.58 6.89 7.96
CA ILE A 17 1.46 8.07 8.08
C ILE A 17 1.60 8.75 6.72
N TRP A 18 1.83 7.99 5.65
CA TRP A 18 1.95 8.52 4.29
C TRP A 18 0.70 9.26 3.83
N LEU A 19 -0.48 8.66 3.99
CA LEU A 19 -1.75 9.27 3.61
C LEU A 19 -2.02 10.56 4.39
N LYS A 20 -1.82 10.53 5.71
CA LYS A 20 -2.15 11.67 6.57
C LYS A 20 -1.22 12.86 6.35
N PHE A 21 0.07 12.63 6.22
CA PHE A 21 1.06 13.71 6.26
C PHE A 21 1.59 14.14 4.90
N ILE A 22 1.65 13.24 3.92
CA ILE A 22 2.34 13.50 2.65
C ILE A 22 1.31 13.67 1.53
N VAL A 23 0.31 12.79 1.50
CA VAL A 23 -0.53 12.63 0.32
C VAL A 23 -1.90 13.30 0.42
N GLY A 24 -2.46 13.48 1.62
CA GLY A 24 -3.81 14.04 1.79
C GLY A 24 -4.02 15.38 1.07
N GLY A 25 -3.07 16.31 1.17
CA GLY A 25 -3.12 17.59 0.47
C GLY A 25 -2.90 17.49 -1.04
N PHE A 26 -2.03 16.57 -1.48
CA PHE A 26 -1.77 16.32 -2.90
C PHE A 26 -2.96 15.68 -3.60
N PHE A 27 -3.56 14.63 -3.02
CA PHE A 27 -4.77 13.99 -3.52
C PHE A 27 -5.92 14.99 -3.64
N THR A 28 -6.16 15.78 -2.61
CA THR A 28 -7.28 16.74 -2.62
C THR A 28 -7.11 17.74 -3.75
N ARG A 29 -5.88 18.20 -4.04
CA ARG A 29 -5.61 19.12 -5.15
C ARG A 29 -5.71 18.47 -6.53
N GLN A 30 -5.16 17.26 -6.67
CA GLN A 30 -5.05 16.56 -7.96
C GLN A 30 -6.36 15.89 -8.37
N LEU A 31 -7.12 15.40 -7.40
CA LEU A 31 -8.35 14.65 -7.61
C LEU A 31 -9.60 15.45 -7.24
N ALA A 32 -9.47 16.73 -6.85
CA ALA A 32 -10.60 17.60 -6.50
C ALA A 32 -11.83 17.47 -7.43
N PRO A 33 -11.66 17.42 -8.78
CA PRO A 33 -12.79 17.31 -9.70
C PRO A 33 -13.60 16.00 -9.58
N ILE A 34 -13.02 14.94 -9.00
CA ILE A 34 -13.60 13.59 -8.94
C ILE A 34 -13.63 13.00 -7.52
N ALA A 35 -13.02 13.67 -6.54
CA ALA A 35 -12.90 13.19 -5.17
C ALA A 35 -14.22 13.34 -4.41
N LEU A 36 -14.50 12.40 -3.52
CA LEU A 36 -15.54 12.53 -2.50
C LEU A 36 -15.05 13.50 -1.42
N LEU A 37 -15.59 14.72 -1.41
CA LEU A 37 -15.25 15.76 -0.44
C LEU A 37 -16.36 15.93 0.62
N ASN A 38 -15.99 16.35 1.83
CA ASN A 38 -16.92 16.83 2.84
C ASN A 38 -17.29 18.31 2.61
N GLU A 39 -18.14 18.88 3.46
CA GLU A 39 -18.58 20.28 3.38
C GLU A 39 -17.42 21.29 3.50
N GLU A 40 -16.28 20.86 4.06
CA GLU A 40 -15.08 21.68 4.28
C GLU A 40 -14.05 21.52 3.13
N GLY A 41 -14.38 20.75 2.08
CA GLY A 41 -13.48 20.49 0.95
C GLY A 41 -12.37 19.48 1.22
N ALA A 42 -12.42 18.76 2.34
CA ALA A 42 -11.50 17.68 2.68
C ALA A 42 -12.00 16.32 2.17
N MET A 43 -11.08 15.40 1.85
CA MET A 43 -11.44 14.04 1.41
C MET A 43 -12.25 13.29 2.47
N ARG A 44 -13.38 12.71 2.05
CA ARG A 44 -14.26 11.86 2.85
C ARG A 44 -14.38 10.47 2.23
N PRO A 45 -13.33 9.63 2.32
CA PRO A 45 -13.37 8.28 1.79
C PRO A 45 -14.45 7.44 2.48
N ARG A 46 -15.09 6.57 1.71
CA ARG A 46 -16.03 5.58 2.26
C ARG A 46 -15.23 4.56 3.06
N LEU A 47 -15.49 4.47 4.36
CA LEU A 47 -14.69 3.65 5.29
C LEU A 47 -14.70 2.16 4.95
N LEU A 48 -15.86 1.61 4.56
CA LEU A 48 -15.97 0.18 4.28
C LEU A 48 -15.12 -0.24 3.05
N PRO A 49 -15.23 0.40 1.87
CA PRO A 49 -14.32 0.13 0.75
C PRO A 49 -12.84 0.31 1.10
N ALA A 50 -12.49 1.37 1.84
CA ALA A 50 -11.11 1.61 2.25
C ALA A 50 -10.57 0.46 3.12
N LEU A 51 -11.36 0.01 4.11
CA LEU A 51 -11.00 -1.13 4.96
C LEU A 51 -10.79 -2.41 4.13
N VAL A 52 -11.66 -2.67 3.16
CA VAL A 52 -11.54 -3.84 2.27
C VAL A 52 -10.25 -3.80 1.48
N VAL A 53 -9.87 -2.64 0.91
CA VAL A 53 -8.60 -2.46 0.20
C VAL A 53 -7.41 -2.83 1.10
N TYR A 54 -7.36 -2.27 2.32
CA TYR A 54 -6.29 -2.56 3.26
C TYR A 54 -6.18 -4.03 3.66
N VAL A 55 -7.32 -4.68 3.90
CA VAL A 55 -7.35 -6.12 4.22
C VAL A 55 -6.84 -6.94 3.03
N LEU A 56 -7.29 -6.63 1.81
CA LEU A 56 -6.85 -7.34 0.61
C LEU A 56 -5.36 -7.17 0.35
N MET A 57 -4.82 -5.97 0.52
CA MET A 57 -3.40 -5.68 0.34
C MET A 57 -2.53 -6.46 1.33
N ALA A 58 -2.93 -6.47 2.61
CA ALA A 58 -2.20 -7.19 3.63
C ALA A 58 -2.30 -8.72 3.45
N LEU A 59 -3.47 -9.23 3.03
CA LEU A 59 -3.64 -10.63 2.66
C LEU A 59 -2.77 -11.01 1.46
N ALA A 60 -2.71 -10.17 0.43
CA ALA A 60 -1.87 -10.40 -0.74
C ALA A 60 -0.39 -10.50 -0.34
N LEU A 61 0.11 -9.55 0.45
CA LEU A 61 1.49 -9.57 0.93
C LEU A 61 1.78 -10.81 1.79
N GLU A 62 0.88 -11.18 2.71
CA GLU A 62 1.04 -12.35 3.56
C GLU A 62 1.06 -13.65 2.73
N VAL A 63 0.08 -13.86 1.87
CA VAL A 63 -0.13 -15.12 1.15
C VAL A 63 0.90 -15.33 0.05
N PHE A 64 1.15 -14.31 -0.77
CA PHE A 64 2.01 -14.45 -1.95
C PHE A 64 3.49 -14.26 -1.65
N VAL A 65 3.84 -13.59 -0.55
CA VAL A 65 5.23 -13.24 -0.25
C VAL A 65 5.69 -13.80 1.08
N LEU A 66 5.07 -13.38 2.19
CA LEU A 66 5.60 -13.66 3.53
C LEU A 66 5.46 -15.13 3.96
N ARG A 67 4.43 -15.85 3.50
CA ARG A 67 4.24 -17.28 3.78
C ARG A 67 5.11 -18.19 2.92
N GLN A 68 5.42 -17.74 1.70
CA GLN A 68 6.24 -18.50 0.75
C GLN A 68 7.74 -18.39 1.08
N PHE A 69 8.12 -17.47 1.97
CA PHE A 69 9.50 -17.23 2.32
C PHE A 69 10.12 -18.37 3.15
N GLN A 70 11.15 -19.01 2.58
CA GLN A 70 11.86 -20.14 3.20
C GLN A 70 13.18 -19.75 3.90
N GLY A 71 13.48 -18.45 4.08
CA GLY A 71 14.61 -18.01 4.90
C GLY A 71 15.95 -17.79 4.19
N TYR A 72 16.13 -18.27 2.96
CA TYR A 72 17.45 -18.30 2.33
C TYR A 72 17.88 -17.01 1.60
N ASN A 73 16.93 -16.14 1.17
CA ASN A 73 17.26 -14.98 0.35
C ASN A 73 16.39 -13.74 0.65
N GLU A 74 16.88 -12.84 1.50
CA GLU A 74 16.17 -11.61 1.88
C GLU A 74 15.92 -10.67 0.71
N ARG A 75 16.86 -10.59 -0.24
CA ARG A 75 16.73 -9.72 -1.42
C ARG A 75 15.58 -10.15 -2.29
N GLU A 76 15.41 -11.46 -2.46
CA GLU A 76 14.29 -12.04 -3.19
C GLU A 76 12.95 -11.75 -2.49
N LEU A 77 12.91 -11.82 -1.16
CA LEU A 77 11.70 -11.47 -0.39
C LEU A 77 11.27 -10.02 -0.65
N ILE A 78 12.22 -9.08 -0.51
CA ILE A 78 11.96 -7.65 -0.70
C ILE A 78 11.55 -7.37 -2.14
N PHE A 79 12.24 -7.98 -3.11
CA PHE A 79 11.93 -7.81 -4.53
C PHE A 79 10.52 -8.33 -4.86
N LYS A 80 10.14 -9.53 -4.40
CA LYS A 80 8.80 -10.08 -4.63
C LYS A 80 7.72 -9.22 -3.99
N ALA A 81 7.96 -8.70 -2.78
CA ALA A 81 7.05 -7.76 -2.13
C ALA A 81 6.91 -6.46 -2.92
N ALA A 82 8.02 -5.82 -3.29
CA ALA A 82 8.02 -4.58 -4.05
C ALA A 82 7.31 -4.75 -5.40
N PHE A 83 7.58 -5.86 -6.10
CA PHE A 83 6.90 -6.18 -7.35
C PHE A 83 5.38 -6.40 -7.16
N LEU A 84 4.97 -7.08 -6.07
CA LEU A 84 3.55 -7.20 -5.74
C LEU A 84 2.90 -5.81 -5.50
N GLY A 85 3.59 -4.92 -4.79
CA GLY A 85 3.15 -3.55 -4.58
C GLY A 85 3.00 -2.77 -5.90
N LEU A 86 4.00 -2.89 -6.78
CA LEU A 86 3.97 -2.33 -8.13
C LEU A 86 2.73 -2.80 -8.92
N VAL A 87 2.43 -4.10 -8.85
CA VAL A 87 1.28 -4.68 -9.57
C VAL A 87 -0.03 -4.20 -8.98
N VAL A 88 -0.19 -4.21 -7.66
CA VAL A 88 -1.43 -3.80 -6.99
C VAL A 88 -1.75 -2.33 -7.27
N TYR A 89 -0.81 -1.43 -7.00
CA TYR A 89 -1.00 0.01 -7.23
C TYR A 89 -1.03 0.33 -8.72
N GLY A 90 -0.19 -0.34 -9.53
CA GLY A 90 -0.21 -0.19 -10.98
C GLY A 90 -1.58 -0.51 -11.57
N ILE A 91 -2.15 -1.67 -11.23
CA ILE A 91 -3.48 -2.04 -11.72
C ILE A 91 -4.51 -0.97 -11.32
N PHE A 92 -4.50 -0.51 -10.07
CA PHE A 92 -5.44 0.51 -9.59
C PHE A 92 -5.30 1.84 -10.36
N ASP A 93 -4.10 2.41 -10.39
CA ASP A 93 -3.84 3.72 -10.99
C ASP A 93 -3.96 3.73 -12.51
N PHE A 94 -3.44 2.71 -13.19
CA PHE A 94 -3.56 2.63 -14.65
C PHE A 94 -5.02 2.35 -15.08
N THR A 95 -5.79 1.59 -14.29
CA THR A 95 -7.23 1.43 -14.55
C THR A 95 -7.96 2.76 -14.40
N ASN A 96 -7.73 3.48 -13.30
CA ASN A 96 -8.33 4.80 -13.08
C ASN A 96 -7.93 5.79 -14.18
N ARG A 97 -6.66 5.79 -14.59
CA ARG A 97 -6.18 6.61 -15.71
C ARG A 97 -6.84 6.26 -17.04
N ALA A 98 -7.17 4.99 -17.27
CA ALA A 98 -7.82 4.54 -18.49
C ALA A 98 -9.31 4.93 -18.55
N ILE A 99 -10.01 4.97 -17.41
CA ILE A 99 -11.47 5.17 -17.36
C ILE A 99 -11.92 6.57 -16.91
N LEU A 100 -11.04 7.36 -16.27
CA LEU A 100 -11.37 8.69 -15.76
C LEU A 100 -10.69 9.78 -16.61
N ALA A 101 -11.51 10.70 -17.17
CA ALA A 101 -11.06 11.72 -18.13
C ALA A 101 -9.88 12.60 -17.67
N HIS A 102 -9.78 12.88 -16.36
CA HIS A 102 -8.81 13.82 -15.80
C HIS A 102 -7.95 13.23 -14.68
N TYR A 103 -7.77 11.91 -14.63
CA TYR A 103 -6.89 11.31 -13.61
C TYR A 103 -5.41 11.66 -13.89
N PRO A 104 -4.68 12.32 -12.99
CA PRO A 104 -3.39 12.93 -13.33
C PRO A 104 -2.21 11.93 -13.35
N TRP A 105 -1.30 12.06 -14.32
CA TRP A 105 -0.07 11.26 -14.37
C TRP A 105 0.82 11.35 -13.12
N PRO A 106 1.00 12.54 -12.50
CA PRO A 106 1.71 12.65 -11.23
C PRO A 106 1.13 11.76 -10.12
N MET A 107 -0.19 11.53 -10.12
CA MET A 107 -0.84 10.65 -9.16
C MET A 107 -0.43 9.19 -9.40
N VAL A 108 -0.53 8.72 -10.64
CA VAL A 108 -0.11 7.37 -11.05
C VAL A 108 1.34 7.10 -10.63
N ILE A 109 2.27 8.00 -10.99
CA ILE A 109 3.69 7.80 -10.72
C ILE A 109 3.96 7.76 -9.22
N LEU A 110 3.38 8.70 -8.46
CA LEU A 110 3.58 8.80 -7.03
C LEU A 110 3.06 7.55 -6.31
N ASP A 111 1.83 7.15 -6.61
CA ASP A 111 1.15 6.07 -5.87
C ASP A 111 1.74 4.70 -6.23
N VAL A 112 2.09 4.45 -7.50
CA VAL A 112 2.80 3.22 -7.91
C VAL A 112 4.19 3.14 -7.28
N THR A 113 4.94 4.26 -7.24
CA THR A 113 6.27 4.29 -6.61
C THR A 113 6.15 4.03 -5.11
N TRP A 114 5.18 4.66 -4.45
CA TRP A 114 4.92 4.44 -3.04
C TRP A 114 4.50 3.00 -2.76
N GLY A 115 3.56 2.45 -3.52
CA GLY A 115 3.09 1.07 -3.41
C GLY A 115 4.22 0.05 -3.52
N THR A 116 5.11 0.25 -4.50
CA THR A 116 6.32 -0.56 -4.69
C THR A 116 7.23 -0.48 -3.46
N PHE A 117 7.48 0.74 -2.97
CA PHE A 117 8.35 0.97 -1.82
C PHE A 117 7.77 0.39 -0.52
N VAL A 118 6.50 0.68 -0.20
CA VAL A 118 5.87 0.33 1.07
C VAL A 118 5.70 -1.17 1.23
N PHE A 119 5.39 -1.90 0.15
CA PHE A 119 5.36 -3.37 0.19
C PHE A 119 6.75 -3.95 0.48
N GLY A 120 7.78 -3.47 -0.23
CA GLY A 120 9.17 -3.90 -0.02
C GLY A 120 9.64 -3.62 1.41
N LEU A 121 9.40 -2.41 1.91
CA LEU A 121 9.75 -1.99 3.26
C LEU A 121 9.01 -2.82 4.32
N THR A 122 7.71 -3.04 4.13
CA THR A 122 6.89 -3.86 5.06
C THR A 122 7.42 -5.29 5.13
N ALA A 123 7.81 -5.88 3.99
CA ALA A 123 8.38 -7.22 3.98
C ALA A 123 9.73 -7.30 4.69
N TYR A 124 10.59 -6.30 4.49
CA TYR A 124 11.86 -6.19 5.21
C TYR A 124 11.65 -6.10 6.73
N LEU A 125 10.78 -5.19 7.19
CA LEU A 125 10.48 -5.02 8.61
C LEU A 125 9.84 -6.28 9.21
N SER A 126 8.92 -6.92 8.47
CA SER A 126 8.31 -8.19 8.87
C SER A 126 9.35 -9.29 9.07
N LEU A 127 10.35 -9.38 8.18
CA LEU A 127 11.45 -10.32 8.34
C LEU A 127 12.28 -10.01 9.58
N GLN A 128 12.60 -8.74 9.82
CA GLN A 128 13.37 -8.34 10.99
C GLN A 128 12.61 -8.69 12.28
N THR A 129 11.32 -8.38 12.37
CA THR A 129 10.48 -8.74 13.52
C THR A 129 10.42 -10.25 13.74
N ARG A 130 10.33 -11.07 12.67
CA ARG A 130 10.40 -12.52 12.78
C ARG A 130 11.70 -13.00 13.40
N ARG A 131 12.84 -12.41 13.01
CA ARG A 131 14.16 -12.73 13.56
C ARG A 131 14.25 -12.40 15.05
N TRP A 132 13.82 -11.20 15.42
CA TRP A 132 13.81 -10.76 16.82
C TRP A 132 12.93 -11.63 17.73
N LEU A 133 11.80 -12.13 17.23
CA LEU A 133 10.87 -12.97 17.99
C LEU A 133 11.19 -14.48 17.92
N SER A 134 12.09 -14.90 17.03
CA SER A 134 12.61 -16.27 16.96
C SER A 134 13.88 -16.48 17.77
N LEU A 135 14.47 -15.39 18.28
CA LEU A 135 15.45 -15.39 19.37
C LEU A 135 14.71 -15.53 20.71
#